data_AF-A0AAV4FV62-F1
#
_entry.id   AF-A0AAV4FV62-F1
#
_cell.length_a   1.000
_cell.length_b   1.000
_cell.length_c   1.000
_cell.angle_alpha   90.00
_cell.angle_beta   90.00
_cell.angle_gamma   90.00
#
_symmetry.space_group_name_H-M   'P 1'
#
loop_
_entity.id
_entity.type
_entity.pdbx_description
1 polymer ?
#
loop_
_entity_poly.entity_id
_entity_poly.type
_entity_poly.pdbx_seq_one_letter_code
_entity_poly.pdbx_strand_id
1 'polypeptide(L)'
;MKSDFMALYKNPLIHIEGANHRQFASGKMPSKIERKDLTADITEDQAHGMIGKHVNSFLSATFATSPDQKDIALTEIEEAFYDSTDKFQPFLDLRDLDRDGNFSQWTVLAQERFAEELANQVQIENEIVVTDSRFSRIVPKVMINGDQVFVETATFVDDGGIKLDIQPDKESPREIKMKLHTKNFIWTADAKRDNQLDVDGPKNSLIGQQETCRSLNEFALDIALKQSRPSAQYRYKNRGRPIIIEDDDKKWFYFQWTSKPLVLKEDARGLHVKAITFTDAKRGEHFCKVMSPYRAMEWINIDSLRKFP
;
A
#
# COMPACT_ATOMS: atom_id res chain seq x y z
N MET A 1 -19.67 14.34 -17.09
CA MET A 1 -19.48 13.53 -18.32
C MET A 1 -18.85 14.30 -19.47
N LYS A 2 -19.43 15.38 -20.05
CA LYS A 2 -18.76 16.13 -21.14
C LYS A 2 -17.49 16.91 -20.73
N SER A 3 -17.35 17.28 -19.45
CA SER A 3 -16.19 18.02 -18.94
C SER A 3 -14.93 17.14 -18.79
N ASP A 4 -15.07 15.89 -18.33
CA ASP A 4 -13.95 14.95 -18.19
C ASP A 4 -13.38 14.55 -19.55
N PHE A 5 -14.26 14.37 -20.54
CA PHE A 5 -13.86 14.01 -21.89
C PHE A 5 -12.99 15.08 -22.57
N MET A 6 -13.24 16.36 -22.29
CA MET A 6 -12.42 17.46 -22.79
C MET A 6 -11.07 17.61 -22.07
N ALA A 7 -10.94 17.08 -20.85
CA ALA A 7 -9.68 17.11 -20.11
C ALA A 7 -8.68 16.09 -20.69
N LEU A 8 -9.15 14.90 -21.09
CA LEU A 8 -8.35 13.82 -21.67
C LEU A 8 -7.52 14.29 -22.87
N TYR A 9 -8.13 15.02 -23.81
CA TYR A 9 -7.41 15.49 -25.00
C TYR A 9 -6.59 16.76 -24.80
N LYS A 10 -6.76 17.46 -23.67
CA LYS A 10 -5.96 18.65 -23.34
C LYS A 10 -4.69 18.30 -22.60
N ASN A 11 -4.79 17.38 -21.65
CA ASN A 11 -3.70 16.97 -20.77
C ASN A 11 -3.67 15.43 -20.62
N PRO A 12 -3.43 14.67 -21.70
CA PRO A 12 -3.37 13.21 -21.59
C PRO A 12 -2.15 12.79 -20.76
N LEU A 13 -2.38 11.93 -19.76
CA LEU A 13 -1.31 11.25 -19.03
C LEU A 13 -1.06 9.89 -19.70
N ILE A 14 0.12 9.72 -20.29
CA ILE A 14 0.51 8.50 -20.98
C ILE A 14 1.77 7.92 -20.34
N HIS A 15 1.70 6.65 -19.94
CA HIS A 15 2.80 5.88 -19.40
C HIS A 15 3.36 4.92 -20.46
N ILE A 16 4.64 5.11 -20.80
CA ILE A 16 5.37 4.27 -21.74
C ILE A 16 6.03 3.13 -20.98
N GLU A 17 5.44 1.93 -21.06
CA GLU A 17 5.93 0.77 -20.31
C GLU A 17 7.33 0.35 -20.76
N GLY A 18 8.20 0.11 -19.78
CA GLY A 18 9.58 -0.31 -20.01
C GLY A 18 10.54 0.83 -20.33
N ALA A 19 10.04 2.05 -20.59
CA ALA A 19 10.89 3.21 -20.71
C ALA A 19 11.44 3.67 -19.34
N ASN A 20 12.58 4.36 -19.34
CA ASN A 20 13.10 5.06 -18.17
C ASN A 20 13.20 6.58 -18.42
N HIS A 21 13.60 7.33 -17.39
CA HIS A 21 13.61 8.79 -17.45
C HIS A 21 14.54 9.33 -18.56
N ARG A 22 15.74 8.75 -18.74
CA ARG A 22 16.71 9.22 -19.74
C ARG A 22 16.22 9.06 -21.19
N GLN A 23 15.33 8.12 -21.47
CA GLN A 23 14.84 7.88 -22.83
C GLN A 23 13.91 8.97 -23.36
N PHE A 24 13.50 9.94 -22.54
CA PHE A 24 12.82 11.16 -23.01
C PHE A 24 13.76 12.18 -23.64
N ALA A 25 15.07 12.07 -23.36
CA ALA A 25 16.08 12.92 -23.95
C ALA A 25 16.85 12.16 -25.03
N SER A 26 17.56 12.89 -25.87
CA SER A 26 18.49 12.37 -26.87
C SER A 26 19.91 12.84 -26.58
N GLY A 27 20.90 12.13 -27.12
CA GLY A 27 22.31 12.48 -26.99
C GLY A 27 22.97 12.01 -25.69
N LYS A 28 24.15 12.56 -25.38
CA LYS A 28 24.95 12.10 -24.24
C LYS A 28 24.31 12.49 -22.92
N MET A 29 23.93 11.50 -22.12
CA MET A 29 23.33 11.74 -20.80
C MET A 29 24.35 12.27 -19.78
N PRO A 30 23.94 13.16 -18.87
CA PRO A 30 24.73 13.51 -17.69
C PRO A 30 25.05 12.27 -16.85
N SER A 31 26.31 12.15 -16.41
CA SER A 31 26.80 10.97 -15.65
C SER A 31 26.03 10.68 -14.35
N LYS A 32 25.39 11.70 -13.76
CA LYS A 32 24.50 11.53 -12.59
C LYS A 32 23.22 10.77 -12.96
N ILE A 33 22.62 11.05 -14.11
CA ILE A 33 21.40 10.37 -14.59
C ILE A 33 21.76 8.93 -14.96
N GLU A 34 22.83 8.74 -15.73
CA GLU A 34 23.28 7.41 -16.17
C GLU A 34 23.53 6.44 -15.02
N ARG A 35 23.98 6.94 -13.85
CA ARG A 35 24.22 6.11 -12.67
C ARG A 35 22.98 5.86 -11.80
N LYS A 36 22.01 6.78 -11.80
CA LYS A 36 20.88 6.76 -10.85
C LYS A 36 19.55 6.35 -11.47
N ASP A 37 19.43 6.40 -12.80
CA ASP A 37 18.20 6.04 -13.49
C ASP A 37 17.95 4.52 -13.44
N LEU A 38 16.69 4.15 -13.62
CA LEU A 38 16.29 2.75 -13.72
C LEU A 38 16.84 2.14 -15.02
N THR A 39 17.07 0.82 -15.02
CA THR A 39 17.39 0.12 -16.27
C THR A 39 16.11 -0.09 -17.06
N ALA A 40 16.05 0.52 -18.25
CA ALA A 40 14.94 0.35 -19.19
C ALA A 40 14.81 -1.10 -19.67
N ASP A 41 13.58 -1.49 -20.02
CA ASP A 41 13.26 -2.78 -20.63
C ASP A 41 13.16 -2.70 -22.16
N ILE A 42 13.04 -1.49 -22.71
CA ILE A 42 13.00 -1.24 -24.15
C ILE A 42 14.22 -0.44 -24.61
N THR A 43 14.53 -0.54 -25.90
CA THR A 43 15.61 0.24 -26.53
C THR A 43 15.26 1.73 -26.63
N GLU A 44 16.27 2.57 -26.83
CA GLU A 44 16.08 4.02 -27.05
C GLU A 44 15.20 4.29 -28.30
N ASP A 45 15.46 3.60 -29.40
CA ASP A 45 14.68 3.73 -30.64
C ASP A 45 13.20 3.37 -30.45
N GLN A 46 12.91 2.30 -29.68
CA GLN A 46 11.54 1.92 -29.35
C GLN A 46 10.86 3.00 -28.49
N ALA A 47 11.54 3.49 -27.46
CA ALA A 47 11.00 4.55 -26.60
C ALA A 47 10.73 5.83 -27.39
N HIS A 48 11.70 6.29 -28.20
CA HIS A 48 11.55 7.48 -29.04
C HIS A 48 10.45 7.33 -30.09
N GLY A 49 10.31 6.14 -30.69
CA GLY A 49 9.22 5.83 -31.61
C GLY A 49 7.84 5.95 -30.94
N MET A 50 7.69 5.42 -29.72
CA MET A 50 6.43 5.54 -28.95
C MET A 50 6.16 6.98 -28.51
N ILE A 51 7.16 7.70 -28.01
CA ILE A 51 7.05 9.12 -27.64
C ILE A 51 6.63 9.94 -28.87
N GLY A 52 7.31 9.76 -30.00
CA GLY A 52 7.02 10.44 -31.25
C GLY A 52 5.60 10.17 -31.75
N LYS A 53 5.14 8.91 -31.66
CA LYS A 53 3.76 8.54 -31.97
C LYS A 53 2.77 9.35 -31.11
N HIS A 54 2.89 9.30 -29.79
CA HIS A 54 1.95 9.97 -28.89
C HIS A 54 1.96 11.51 -29.03
N VAL A 55 3.15 12.11 -29.22
CA VAL A 55 3.28 13.54 -29.52
C VAL A 55 2.59 13.88 -30.84
N ASN A 56 2.77 13.07 -31.88
CA ASN A 56 2.12 13.28 -33.17
C ASN A 56 0.59 13.16 -33.06
N SER A 57 0.06 12.17 -32.33
CA SER A 57 -1.37 12.04 -32.08
C SER A 57 -1.90 13.27 -31.33
N PHE A 58 -1.22 13.73 -30.28
CA PHE A 58 -1.61 14.95 -29.56
C PHE A 58 -1.66 16.19 -30.45
N LEU A 59 -0.62 16.42 -31.26
CA LEU A 59 -0.58 17.55 -32.18
C LEU A 59 -1.68 17.45 -33.25
N SER A 60 -1.93 16.25 -33.78
CA SER A 60 -2.97 16.02 -34.79
C SER A 60 -4.37 16.21 -34.21
N ALA A 61 -4.66 15.69 -33.02
CA ALA A 61 -5.92 15.90 -32.33
C ALA A 61 -6.20 17.40 -32.07
N THR A 62 -5.14 18.18 -31.81
CA THR A 62 -5.24 19.61 -31.50
C THR A 62 -5.33 20.49 -32.74
N PHE A 63 -4.52 20.21 -33.77
CA PHE A 63 -4.26 21.15 -34.87
C PHE A 63 -4.62 20.63 -36.27
N ALA A 64 -4.93 19.33 -36.45
CA ALA A 64 -5.27 18.81 -37.77
C ALA A 64 -6.56 19.43 -38.31
N THR A 65 -6.55 19.77 -39.60
CA THR A 65 -7.72 20.29 -40.32
C THR A 65 -8.54 19.19 -41.00
N SER A 66 -7.94 18.01 -41.22
CA SER A 66 -8.64 16.84 -41.73
C SER A 66 -9.43 16.16 -40.60
N PRO A 67 -10.76 15.97 -40.76
CA PRO A 67 -11.57 15.24 -39.79
C PRO A 67 -11.05 13.83 -39.52
N ASP A 68 -10.73 13.06 -40.57
CA ASP A 68 -10.27 11.68 -40.44
C ASP A 68 -8.95 11.59 -39.64
N GLN A 69 -7.99 12.47 -39.92
CA GLN A 69 -6.73 12.51 -39.17
C GLN A 69 -6.95 12.87 -37.70
N LYS A 70 -7.89 13.77 -37.44
CA LYS A 70 -8.24 14.17 -36.09
C LYS A 70 -8.90 13.02 -35.33
N ASP A 71 -9.84 12.32 -35.95
CA ASP A 71 -10.54 11.19 -35.32
C ASP A 71 -9.59 10.04 -34.99
N ILE A 72 -8.69 9.68 -35.91
CA ILE A 72 -7.63 8.68 -35.66
C ILE A 72 -6.78 9.09 -34.44
N ALA A 73 -6.34 10.34 -34.41
CA ALA A 73 -5.49 10.85 -33.35
C ALA A 73 -6.19 10.87 -31.98
N LEU A 74 -7.49 11.21 -31.95
CA LEU A 74 -8.30 11.16 -30.73
C LEU A 74 -8.39 9.72 -30.20
N THR A 75 -8.68 8.75 -31.05
CA THR A 75 -8.74 7.33 -30.67
C THR A 75 -7.39 6.84 -30.12
N GLU A 76 -6.27 7.18 -30.76
CA GLU A 76 -4.95 6.77 -30.27
C GLU A 76 -4.60 7.36 -28.89
N ILE A 77 -5.03 8.61 -28.61
CA ILE A 77 -4.85 9.23 -27.29
C ILE A 77 -5.72 8.54 -26.25
N GLU A 78 -6.97 8.23 -26.58
CA GLU A 78 -7.88 7.52 -25.67
C GLU A 78 -7.33 6.14 -25.30
N GLU A 79 -6.93 5.34 -26.28
CA GLU A 79 -6.36 4.02 -26.06
C GLU A 79 -5.13 4.10 -25.13
N ALA A 80 -4.22 5.04 -25.40
CA ALA A 80 -3.01 5.22 -24.59
C ALA A 80 -3.32 5.72 -23.16
N PHE A 81 -4.32 6.59 -23.02
CA PHE A 81 -4.77 7.10 -21.73
C PHE A 81 -5.41 6.00 -20.88
N TYR A 82 -6.31 5.20 -21.45
CA TYR A 82 -6.96 4.11 -20.72
C TYR A 82 -5.98 2.99 -20.38
N ASP A 83 -5.06 2.63 -21.27
CA ASP A 83 -3.97 1.71 -20.95
C ASP A 83 -3.08 2.23 -19.81
N SER A 84 -2.85 3.54 -19.74
CA SER A 84 -2.13 4.17 -18.63
C SER A 84 -2.94 4.14 -17.34
N THR A 85 -4.25 4.40 -17.41
CA THR A 85 -5.17 4.31 -16.27
C THR A 85 -5.15 2.90 -15.69
N ASP A 86 -5.26 1.87 -16.53
CA ASP A 86 -5.18 0.47 -16.13
C ASP A 86 -3.82 0.09 -15.53
N LYS A 87 -2.75 0.82 -15.86
CA LYS A 87 -1.41 0.63 -15.29
C LYS A 87 -1.28 1.22 -13.89
N PHE A 88 -1.92 2.37 -13.66
CA PHE A 88 -1.87 3.06 -12.38
C PHE A 88 -2.95 2.61 -11.40
N GLN A 89 -4.05 2.01 -11.86
CA GLN A 89 -5.16 1.60 -11.01
C GLN A 89 -4.72 0.75 -9.79
N PRO A 90 -3.83 -0.26 -9.92
CA PRO A 90 -3.38 -1.02 -8.76
C PRO A 90 -2.67 -0.20 -7.68
N PHE A 91 -2.02 0.93 -8.05
CA PHE A 91 -1.43 1.83 -7.07
C PHE A 91 -2.50 2.62 -6.32
N LEU A 92 -3.52 3.09 -7.04
CA LEU A 92 -4.65 3.81 -6.45
C LEU A 92 -5.43 2.90 -5.51
N ASP A 93 -5.72 1.67 -5.94
CA ASP A 93 -6.43 0.68 -5.13
C ASP A 93 -5.69 0.40 -3.81
N LEU A 94 -4.36 0.22 -3.86
CA LEU A 94 -3.57 -0.02 -2.65
C LEU A 94 -3.39 1.22 -1.77
N ARG A 95 -3.32 2.41 -2.36
CA ARG A 95 -3.33 3.68 -1.62
C ARG A 95 -4.65 3.84 -0.85
N ASP A 96 -5.76 3.52 -1.49
CA ASP A 96 -7.09 3.67 -0.92
C ASP A 96 -7.34 2.65 0.21
N LEU A 97 -6.58 1.53 0.28
CA LEU A 97 -6.59 0.65 1.46
C LEU A 97 -6.10 1.35 2.73
N ASP A 98 -5.14 2.27 2.62
CA ASP A 98 -4.63 3.00 3.78
C ASP A 98 -5.65 4.04 4.26
N ARG A 99 -6.33 4.71 3.33
CA ARG A 99 -7.28 5.80 3.59
C ARG A 99 -8.41 5.85 2.55
N ASP A 100 -9.63 5.54 2.98
CA ASP A 100 -10.88 5.91 2.30
C ASP A 100 -11.72 6.77 3.26
N GLY A 101 -11.63 8.09 3.08
CA GLY A 101 -12.21 9.04 4.04
C GLY A 101 -11.63 8.89 5.45
N ASN A 102 -12.48 8.51 6.41
CA ASN A 102 -12.10 8.25 7.81
C ASN A 102 -11.94 6.75 8.12
N PHE A 103 -11.76 5.90 7.10
CA PHE A 103 -11.74 4.45 7.24
C PHE A 103 -10.49 3.87 6.58
N SER A 104 -9.88 2.85 7.21
CA SER A 104 -8.74 2.11 6.65
C SER A 104 -9.12 0.65 6.45
N GLN A 105 -9.33 0.27 5.18
CA GLN A 105 -9.57 -1.12 4.81
C GLN A 105 -8.36 -2.00 5.18
N TRP A 106 -7.15 -1.45 5.16
CA TRP A 106 -5.95 -2.19 5.56
C TRP A 106 -6.00 -2.66 7.02
N THR A 107 -6.43 -1.80 7.95
CA THR A 107 -6.60 -2.20 9.35
C THR A 107 -7.73 -3.20 9.54
N VAL A 108 -8.80 -3.11 8.73
CA VAL A 108 -9.87 -4.12 8.74
C VAL A 108 -9.35 -5.49 8.29
N LEU A 109 -8.65 -5.56 7.16
CA LEU A 109 -8.02 -6.79 6.67
C LEU A 109 -7.03 -7.36 7.68
N ALA A 110 -6.28 -6.50 8.38
CA ALA A 110 -5.40 -6.92 9.47
C ALA A 110 -6.17 -7.53 10.65
N GLN A 111 -7.28 -6.92 11.05
CA GLN A 111 -8.12 -7.44 12.14
C GLN A 111 -8.83 -8.75 11.75
N GLU A 112 -9.30 -8.88 10.51
CA GLU A 112 -9.86 -10.12 9.96
C GLU A 112 -8.82 -11.24 10.03
N ARG A 113 -7.57 -10.94 9.66
CA ARG A 113 -6.48 -11.91 9.76
C ARG A 113 -6.24 -12.35 11.21
N PHE A 114 -6.34 -11.44 12.18
CA PHE A 114 -6.27 -11.78 13.60
C PHE A 114 -7.50 -12.56 14.11
N ALA A 115 -8.65 -12.42 13.48
CA ALA A 115 -9.86 -13.16 13.80
C ALA A 115 -9.85 -14.58 13.19
N GLU A 116 -9.06 -14.82 12.14
CA GLU A 116 -8.90 -16.10 11.45
C GLU A 116 -10.28 -16.70 11.06
N GLU A 117 -10.64 -17.89 11.57
CA GLU A 117 -11.90 -18.55 11.29
C GLU A 117 -13.15 -17.77 11.75
N LEU A 118 -12.97 -16.79 12.64
CA LEU A 118 -14.04 -15.92 13.12
C LEU A 118 -14.22 -14.66 12.24
N ALA A 119 -13.37 -14.43 11.24
CA ALA A 119 -13.42 -13.22 10.42
C ALA A 119 -14.81 -12.96 9.81
N ASN A 120 -15.49 -14.01 9.36
CA ASN A 120 -16.84 -13.92 8.77
C ASN A 120 -17.98 -13.86 9.81
N GLN A 121 -17.66 -14.01 11.09
CA GLN A 121 -18.63 -14.08 12.20
C GLN A 121 -18.63 -12.81 13.05
N VAL A 122 -17.69 -11.91 12.80
CA VAL A 122 -17.53 -10.65 13.53
C VAL A 122 -17.69 -9.47 12.57
N GLN A 123 -18.24 -8.37 13.07
CA GLN A 123 -18.24 -7.10 12.35
C GLN A 123 -17.07 -6.25 12.85
N ILE A 124 -16.18 -5.89 11.95
CA ILE A 124 -15.03 -5.06 12.26
C ILE A 124 -15.35 -3.63 11.84
N GLU A 125 -15.19 -2.70 12.78
CA GLU A 125 -15.34 -1.27 12.55
C GLU A 125 -13.99 -0.60 12.71
N ASN A 126 -13.69 0.37 11.85
CA ASN A 126 -12.42 1.09 11.87
C ASN A 126 -12.65 2.59 11.79
N GLU A 127 -11.87 3.34 12.57
CA GLU A 127 -11.74 4.80 12.44
C GLU A 127 -10.27 5.18 12.21
N ILE A 128 -10.02 5.98 11.18
CA ILE A 128 -8.78 6.72 11.01
C ILE A 128 -8.82 7.95 11.91
N VAL A 129 -7.82 8.04 12.77
CA VAL A 129 -7.67 9.12 13.73
C VAL A 129 -6.65 10.10 13.21
N VAL A 130 -7.06 11.35 13.00
CA VAL A 130 -6.24 12.37 12.32
C VAL A 130 -5.07 12.93 13.13
N THR A 131 -5.04 12.72 14.46
CA THR A 131 -3.94 13.21 15.32
C THR A 131 -3.39 12.10 16.19
N ASP A 132 -2.05 12.07 16.33
CA ASP A 132 -1.37 11.08 17.16
C ASP A 132 -1.77 11.20 18.63
N SER A 133 -2.04 12.43 19.11
CA SER A 133 -2.54 12.68 20.46
C SER A 133 -3.90 12.06 20.71
N ARG A 134 -4.86 12.17 19.76
CA ARG A 134 -6.18 11.51 19.90
C ARG A 134 -6.04 10.00 19.75
N PHE A 135 -5.25 9.55 18.77
CA PHE A 135 -4.99 8.14 18.54
C PHE A 135 -4.42 7.47 19.79
N SER A 136 -3.52 8.15 20.49
CA SER A 136 -2.91 7.61 21.72
C SER A 136 -3.92 7.28 22.83
N ARG A 137 -5.06 7.97 22.86
CA ARG A 137 -6.11 7.82 23.87
C ARG A 137 -7.19 6.81 23.50
N ILE A 138 -7.29 6.44 22.22
CA ILE A 138 -8.29 5.49 21.77
C ILE A 138 -7.89 4.08 22.21
N VAL A 139 -8.85 3.33 22.72
CA VAL A 139 -8.68 1.94 23.13
C VAL A 139 -9.62 1.12 22.24
N PRO A 140 -9.12 0.09 21.52
CA PRO A 140 -9.99 -0.77 20.73
C PRO A 140 -10.94 -1.52 21.66
N LYS A 141 -12.09 -1.96 21.14
CA LYS A 141 -13.10 -2.69 21.94
C LYS A 141 -13.63 -3.90 21.21
N VAL A 142 -14.06 -4.89 21.98
CA VAL A 142 -14.94 -5.96 21.51
C VAL A 142 -16.24 -5.87 22.28
N MET A 143 -17.36 -5.81 21.55
CA MET A 143 -18.71 -5.67 22.11
C MET A 143 -19.61 -6.76 21.54
N ILE A 144 -20.63 -7.14 22.31
CA ILE A 144 -21.70 -8.04 21.87
C ILE A 144 -22.98 -7.20 21.84
N ASN A 145 -23.64 -7.14 20.70
CA ASN A 145 -24.93 -6.47 20.56
C ASN A 145 -25.90 -7.40 19.84
N GLY A 146 -26.85 -7.96 20.60
CA GLY A 146 -27.68 -9.07 20.14
C GLY A 146 -26.83 -10.29 19.78
N ASP A 147 -27.05 -10.82 18.58
CA ASP A 147 -26.38 -12.01 18.06
C ASP A 147 -25.11 -11.68 17.25
N GLN A 148 -24.52 -10.51 17.44
CA GLN A 148 -23.36 -10.08 16.66
C GLN A 148 -22.23 -9.56 17.57
N VAL A 149 -21.01 -9.97 17.23
CA VAL A 149 -19.77 -9.52 17.87
C VAL A 149 -19.18 -8.40 17.02
N PHE A 150 -18.95 -7.24 17.65
CA PHE A 150 -18.37 -6.05 17.03
C PHE A 150 -16.95 -5.85 17.54
N VAL A 151 -16.01 -5.57 16.64
CA VAL A 151 -14.61 -5.28 16.96
C VAL A 151 -14.28 -3.87 16.48
N GLU A 152 -14.21 -2.93 17.41
CA GLU A 152 -13.76 -1.56 17.15
C GLU A 152 -12.23 -1.50 17.09
N THR A 153 -11.71 -1.04 15.97
CA THR A 153 -10.28 -0.83 15.73
C THR A 153 -9.98 0.64 15.41
N ALA A 154 -8.72 1.04 15.55
CA ALA A 154 -8.29 2.39 15.23
C ALA A 154 -7.01 2.40 14.41
N THR A 155 -6.94 3.35 13.48
CA THR A 155 -5.80 3.55 12.59
C THR A 155 -5.24 4.96 12.78
N PHE A 156 -3.91 5.08 12.77
CA PHE A 156 -3.23 6.35 12.53
C PHE A 156 -2.23 6.15 11.39
N VAL A 157 -2.40 6.92 10.32
CA VAL A 157 -1.53 6.86 9.15
C VAL A 157 -0.50 7.98 9.26
N ASP A 158 0.77 7.61 9.39
CA ASP A 158 1.88 8.56 9.54
C ASP A 158 2.60 8.78 8.21
N ASP A 159 2.38 9.95 7.61
CA ASP A 159 3.04 10.34 6.35
C ASP A 159 4.43 10.96 6.59
N GLY A 160 4.84 11.16 7.85
CA GLY A 160 6.14 11.74 8.21
C GLY A 160 6.20 13.25 8.38
N GLY A 161 5.04 13.91 8.46
CA GLY A 161 4.87 15.35 8.66
C GLY A 161 5.13 16.19 7.40
N ILE A 162 4.46 17.35 7.33
CA ILE A 162 4.65 18.33 6.24
C ILE A 162 6.11 18.79 6.25
N LYS A 163 6.83 18.55 5.16
CA LYS A 163 8.13 19.20 4.89
C LYS A 163 7.94 20.20 3.76
N LEU A 164 8.45 21.41 3.99
CA LEU A 164 8.46 22.53 3.06
C LEU A 164 8.82 22.12 1.62
N ASP A 165 7.82 22.19 0.74
CA ASP A 165 7.75 22.58 -0.69
C ASP A 165 8.80 22.13 -1.73
N ILE A 166 9.77 21.26 -1.42
CA ILE A 166 10.81 20.88 -2.42
C ILE A 166 11.23 19.40 -2.37
N GLN A 167 10.44 18.53 -1.75
CA GLN A 167 10.56 17.09 -2.00
C GLN A 167 9.20 16.59 -2.48
N PRO A 168 9.10 15.94 -3.66
CA PRO A 168 7.88 15.22 -3.99
C PRO A 168 7.62 14.28 -2.83
N ASP A 169 6.41 14.37 -2.28
CA ASP A 169 5.98 13.59 -1.13
C ASP A 169 6.42 12.13 -1.30
N LYS A 170 6.82 11.47 -0.21
CA LYS A 170 6.73 10.00 -0.23
C LYS A 170 5.24 9.72 -0.33
N GLU A 171 4.79 9.28 -1.51
CA GLU A 171 3.36 9.16 -1.81
C GLU A 171 2.70 8.14 -0.86
N SER A 172 3.44 7.09 -0.46
CA SER A 172 2.99 6.14 0.54
C SER A 172 3.33 6.53 2.00
N PRO A 173 2.49 6.10 2.98
CA PRO A 173 2.73 6.34 4.40
C PRO A 173 4.06 5.75 4.89
N ARG A 174 4.72 6.44 5.83
CA ARG A 174 5.94 5.94 6.47
C ARG A 174 5.66 4.78 7.42
N GLU A 175 4.52 4.82 8.11
CA GLU A 175 3.99 3.73 8.91
C GLU A 175 2.47 3.82 9.05
N ILE A 176 1.84 2.66 9.23
CA ILE A 176 0.46 2.53 9.69
C ILE A 176 0.48 2.05 11.13
N LYS A 177 -0.05 2.86 12.05
CA LYS A 177 -0.26 2.46 13.44
C LYS A 177 -1.67 1.90 13.57
N MET A 178 -1.77 0.66 14.04
CA MET A 178 -3.03 -0.06 14.21
C MET A 178 -3.23 -0.42 15.67
N LYS A 179 -4.46 -0.25 16.16
CA LYS A 179 -4.91 -0.81 17.44
C LYS A 179 -5.95 -1.89 17.15
N LEU A 180 -5.55 -3.14 17.37
CA LEU A 180 -6.30 -4.35 17.07
C LEU A 180 -6.63 -5.13 18.35
N HIS A 181 -7.44 -6.18 18.20
CA HIS A 181 -7.70 -7.19 19.21
C HIS A 181 -7.12 -8.56 18.83
N THR A 182 -6.65 -9.28 19.84
CA THR A 182 -6.16 -10.66 19.71
C THR A 182 -7.30 -11.65 19.44
N LYS A 183 -7.00 -12.71 18.68
CA LYS A 183 -7.91 -13.84 18.41
C LYS A 183 -8.64 -14.34 19.66
N ASN A 184 -7.88 -14.60 20.74
CA ASN A 184 -8.43 -15.15 21.99
C ASN A 184 -9.52 -14.27 22.60
N PHE A 185 -9.38 -12.95 22.48
CA PHE A 185 -10.34 -12.01 23.06
C PHE A 185 -11.62 -11.94 22.23
N ILE A 186 -11.49 -11.98 20.90
CA ILE A 186 -12.61 -12.05 19.96
C ILE A 186 -13.41 -13.34 20.19
N TRP A 187 -12.70 -14.47 20.30
CA TRP A 187 -13.33 -15.75 20.59
C TRP A 187 -14.04 -15.76 21.93
N THR A 188 -13.44 -15.19 22.97
CA THR A 188 -14.10 -15.11 24.29
C THR A 188 -15.43 -14.33 24.21
N ALA A 189 -15.51 -13.31 23.35
CA ALA A 189 -16.77 -12.60 23.10
C ALA A 189 -17.75 -13.44 22.28
N ASP A 190 -17.28 -14.13 21.26
CA ASP A 190 -18.09 -15.03 20.42
C ASP A 190 -18.69 -16.21 21.21
N ALA A 191 -17.88 -16.88 22.03
CA ALA A 191 -18.35 -17.96 22.92
C ALA A 191 -19.37 -17.47 23.96
N LYS A 192 -19.22 -16.23 24.43
CA LYS A 192 -20.20 -15.58 25.32
C LYS A 192 -21.53 -15.33 24.61
N ARG A 193 -21.50 -14.88 23.35
CA ARG A 193 -22.70 -14.71 22.52
C ARG A 193 -23.48 -16.01 22.43
N ASP A 194 -22.80 -17.13 22.17
CA ASP A 194 -23.46 -18.43 21.94
C ASP A 194 -23.86 -19.16 23.23
N ASN A 195 -23.69 -18.54 24.42
CA ASN A 195 -23.81 -19.21 25.73
C ASN A 195 -22.94 -20.48 25.86
N GLN A 196 -21.87 -20.58 25.06
CA GLN A 196 -20.91 -21.69 25.06
C GLN A 196 -19.68 -21.39 25.92
N LEU A 197 -19.86 -20.67 27.03
CA LEU A 197 -18.81 -20.55 28.04
C LEU A 197 -18.70 -21.89 28.78
N ASP A 198 -17.87 -22.79 28.27
CA ASP A 198 -17.43 -23.95 29.04
C ASP A 198 -16.64 -23.46 30.27
N VAL A 199 -16.76 -24.18 31.39
CA VAL A 199 -16.23 -23.78 32.71
C VAL A 199 -14.68 -23.65 32.71
N ASP A 200 -14.03 -24.20 31.69
CA ASP A 200 -12.58 -24.26 31.51
C ASP A 200 -12.02 -23.27 30.46
N GLY A 201 -12.84 -22.34 29.95
CA GLY A 201 -12.45 -21.41 28.89
C GLY A 201 -12.49 -22.04 27.49
N PRO A 202 -12.06 -21.33 26.43
CA PRO A 202 -12.08 -21.87 25.07
C PRO A 202 -11.27 -23.18 25.01
N LYS A 203 -11.80 -24.20 24.34
CA LYS A 203 -11.13 -25.51 24.20
C LYS A 203 -9.66 -25.30 23.77
N ASN A 204 -8.73 -25.71 24.64
CA ASN A 204 -7.26 -25.56 24.46
C ASN A 204 -6.72 -26.07 23.10
N SER A 205 -7.48 -26.86 22.34
CA SER A 205 -7.09 -27.43 21.05
C SER A 205 -7.08 -26.44 19.88
N LEU A 206 -7.46 -25.17 20.08
CA LEU A 206 -7.59 -24.17 19.00
C LEU A 206 -6.78 -22.88 19.24
N ILE A 207 -5.88 -22.89 20.24
CA ILE A 207 -4.87 -21.83 20.40
C ILE A 207 -3.83 -22.00 19.30
N GLY A 208 -4.19 -21.55 18.09
CA GLY A 208 -3.27 -21.41 16.97
C GLY A 208 -2.13 -20.45 17.31
N GLN A 209 -1.09 -20.44 16.48
CA GLN A 209 -0.01 -19.46 16.62
C GLN A 209 -0.59 -18.07 16.45
N GLN A 210 -0.48 -17.23 17.47
CA GLN A 210 -0.99 -15.86 17.44
C GLN A 210 -0.36 -15.08 16.27
N GLU A 211 -1.21 -14.45 15.46
CA GLU A 211 -0.77 -13.52 14.42
C GLU A 211 0.13 -12.40 14.99
N THR A 212 1.11 -11.99 14.19
CA THR A 212 2.18 -11.07 14.60
C THR A 212 2.12 -9.80 13.74
N CYS A 213 2.76 -8.71 14.19
CA CYS A 213 2.86 -7.54 13.32
C CYS A 213 3.80 -7.81 12.13
N ARG A 214 4.74 -8.76 12.29
CA ARG A 214 5.57 -9.30 11.22
C ARG A 214 4.73 -9.95 10.12
N SER A 215 3.79 -10.82 10.47
CA SER A 215 2.94 -11.49 9.49
C SER A 215 2.01 -10.51 8.76
N LEU A 216 1.65 -9.38 9.38
CA LEU A 216 0.98 -8.28 8.69
C LEU A 216 1.88 -7.59 7.66
N ASN A 217 3.18 -7.40 7.94
CA ASN A 217 4.10 -6.91 6.91
C ASN A 217 4.26 -7.92 5.76
N GLU A 218 4.26 -9.22 6.06
CA GLU A 218 4.31 -10.29 5.05
C GLU A 218 3.04 -10.24 4.19
N PHE A 219 1.90 -9.98 4.82
CA PHE A 219 0.63 -9.80 4.14
C PHE A 219 0.62 -8.57 3.23
N ALA A 220 1.13 -7.43 3.70
CA ALA A 220 1.21 -6.21 2.91
C ALA A 220 2.04 -6.44 1.64
N LEU A 221 3.17 -7.14 1.75
CA LEU A 221 4.00 -7.54 0.61
C LEU A 221 3.26 -8.49 -0.33
N ASP A 222 2.55 -9.49 0.19
CA ASP A 222 1.79 -10.44 -0.63
C ASP A 222 0.66 -9.76 -1.41
N ILE A 223 -0.12 -8.88 -0.77
CA ILE A 223 -1.15 -8.07 -1.43
C ILE A 223 -0.52 -7.25 -2.56
N ALA A 224 0.57 -6.53 -2.26
CA ALA A 224 1.23 -5.68 -3.24
C ALA A 224 1.80 -6.48 -4.42
N LEU A 225 2.37 -7.67 -4.17
CA LEU A 225 2.86 -8.55 -5.22
C LEU A 225 1.74 -9.10 -6.10
N LYS A 226 0.61 -9.50 -5.50
CA LYS A 226 -0.56 -10.01 -6.23
C LYS A 226 -1.21 -8.94 -7.11
N GLN A 227 -1.26 -7.70 -6.63
CA GLN A 227 -1.81 -6.57 -7.39
C GLN A 227 -0.81 -5.98 -8.41
N SER A 228 0.49 -6.25 -8.24
CA SER A 228 1.50 -5.84 -9.20
C SER A 228 1.33 -6.53 -10.55
N ARG A 229 1.56 -5.79 -11.63
CA ARG A 229 1.57 -6.35 -12.99
C ARG A 229 2.64 -7.44 -13.14
N PRO A 230 2.44 -8.45 -14.02
CA PRO A 230 3.43 -9.49 -14.27
C PRO A 230 4.82 -8.97 -14.62
N SER A 231 4.92 -7.90 -15.41
CA SER A 231 6.19 -7.26 -15.76
C SER A 231 6.91 -6.68 -14.53
N ALA A 232 6.19 -6.03 -13.63
CA ALA A 232 6.72 -5.51 -12.37
C ALA A 232 7.17 -6.64 -11.43
N GLN A 233 6.34 -7.68 -11.27
CA GLN A 233 6.69 -8.86 -10.48
C GLN A 233 7.97 -9.52 -11.01
N TYR A 234 8.09 -9.64 -12.34
CA TYR A 234 9.28 -10.19 -12.99
C TYR A 234 10.51 -9.32 -12.69
N ARG A 235 10.44 -7.99 -12.86
CA ARG A 235 11.56 -7.09 -12.56
C ARG A 235 11.99 -7.21 -11.09
N TYR A 236 11.03 -7.16 -10.17
CA TYR A 236 11.30 -7.28 -8.74
C TYR A 236 12.00 -8.60 -8.40
N LYS A 237 11.49 -9.73 -8.90
CA LYS A 237 12.06 -11.06 -8.61
C LYS A 237 13.44 -11.29 -9.23
N ASN A 238 13.70 -10.74 -10.42
CA ASN A 238 14.94 -11.05 -11.16
C ASN A 238 16.09 -10.08 -10.90
N ARG A 239 15.79 -8.79 -10.67
CA ARG A 239 16.82 -7.76 -10.49
C ARG A 239 16.53 -6.74 -9.39
N GLY A 240 15.35 -6.81 -8.77
CA GLY A 240 14.99 -5.96 -7.65
C GLY A 240 15.63 -6.45 -6.35
N ARG A 241 15.94 -5.51 -5.45
CA ARG A 241 16.29 -5.86 -4.08
C ARG A 241 15.02 -6.21 -3.28
N PRO A 242 14.98 -7.34 -2.56
CA PRO A 242 13.78 -7.77 -1.85
C PRO A 242 13.41 -6.86 -0.67
N ILE A 243 12.17 -6.99 -0.20
CA ILE A 243 11.79 -6.60 1.16
C ILE A 243 12.13 -7.77 2.10
N ILE A 244 12.88 -7.49 3.15
CA ILE A 244 13.32 -8.44 4.17
C ILE A 244 12.55 -8.12 5.44
N ILE A 245 11.61 -8.99 5.80
CA ILE A 245 10.75 -8.79 6.97
C ILE A 245 11.43 -9.45 8.17
N GLU A 246 11.77 -8.62 9.16
CA GLU A 246 12.42 -9.04 10.38
C GLU A 246 11.42 -9.31 11.50
N ASP A 247 11.85 -9.99 12.56
CA ASP A 247 11.02 -10.24 13.73
C ASP A 247 10.63 -8.93 14.44
N ASP A 248 9.43 -8.96 15.04
CA ASP A 248 8.83 -7.84 15.75
C ASP A 248 9.71 -7.33 16.90
N ASP A 249 9.83 -6.01 17.00
CA ASP A 249 10.39 -5.34 18.18
C ASP A 249 9.29 -5.17 19.24
N LYS A 250 9.18 -6.17 20.11
CA LYS A 250 8.19 -6.23 21.20
C LYS A 250 8.49 -5.21 22.29
N LYS A 251 7.51 -4.36 22.59
CA LYS A 251 7.57 -3.38 23.68
C LYS A 251 6.78 -3.88 24.88
N TRP A 252 7.35 -3.63 26.06
CA TRP A 252 6.73 -4.04 27.32
C TRP A 252 5.67 -3.04 27.77
N PHE A 253 5.89 -1.75 27.50
CA PHE A 253 4.99 -0.68 27.91
C PHE A 253 4.43 0.09 26.73
N TYR A 254 3.18 0.54 26.87
CA TYR A 254 2.50 1.36 25.86
C TYR A 254 3.32 2.59 25.44
N PHE A 255 3.94 3.30 26.38
CA PHE A 255 4.74 4.50 26.06
C PHE A 255 5.98 4.19 25.20
N GLN A 256 6.56 2.99 25.33
CA GLN A 256 7.68 2.58 24.49
C GLN A 256 7.21 2.34 23.07
N TRP A 257 6.04 1.73 22.89
CA TRP A 257 5.41 1.52 21.60
C TRP A 257 5.07 2.84 20.91
N THR A 258 4.45 3.79 21.62
CA THR A 258 4.12 5.10 21.03
C THR A 258 5.38 5.84 20.56
N SER A 259 6.46 5.81 21.34
CA SER A 259 7.71 6.55 21.06
C SER A 259 8.60 5.98 19.95
N LYS A 260 8.41 4.72 19.53
CA LYS A 260 9.29 4.05 18.56
C LYS A 260 8.58 3.88 17.22
N PRO A 261 9.10 4.41 16.10
CA PRO A 261 8.50 4.18 14.79
C PRO A 261 8.86 2.79 14.24
N LEU A 262 8.10 2.34 13.25
CA LEU A 262 8.46 1.27 12.33
C LEU A 262 9.89 1.48 11.84
N VAL A 263 10.67 0.42 11.83
CA VAL A 263 12.05 0.48 11.35
C VAL A 263 12.05 0.08 9.88
N LEU A 264 12.36 1.06 9.03
CA LEU A 264 12.62 0.88 7.60
C LEU A 264 14.10 1.19 7.35
N LYS A 265 14.90 0.17 7.05
CA LYS A 265 16.33 0.32 6.77
C LYS A 265 16.68 -0.28 5.42
N GLU A 266 17.21 0.54 4.53
CA GLU A 266 17.69 0.09 3.23
C GLU A 266 19.18 -0.25 3.30
N ASP A 267 19.55 -1.42 2.79
CA ASP A 267 20.95 -1.80 2.53
C ASP A 267 21.09 -2.48 1.15
N ALA A 268 22.30 -2.92 0.81
CA ALA A 268 22.58 -3.58 -0.47
C ALA A 268 21.77 -4.86 -0.71
N ARG A 269 21.30 -5.53 0.36
CA ARG A 269 20.46 -6.74 0.30
C ARG A 269 18.98 -6.39 0.13
N GLY A 270 18.54 -5.20 0.52
CA GLY A 270 17.19 -4.72 0.29
C GLY A 270 16.61 -3.87 1.41
N LEU A 271 15.28 -3.83 1.48
CA LEU A 271 14.55 -3.06 2.48
C LEU A 271 14.24 -3.94 3.69
N HIS A 272 14.93 -3.70 4.79
CA HIS A 272 14.63 -4.31 6.08
C HIS A 272 13.43 -3.62 6.72
N VAL A 273 12.40 -4.40 7.04
CA VAL A 273 11.17 -3.94 7.68
C VAL A 273 11.02 -4.65 9.01
N LYS A 274 11.00 -3.89 10.11
CA LYS A 274 10.79 -4.41 11.47
C LYS A 274 9.67 -3.64 12.15
N ALA A 275 8.57 -4.34 12.41
CA ALA A 275 7.42 -3.80 13.10
C ALA A 275 7.72 -3.53 14.58
N ILE A 276 7.01 -2.54 15.14
CA ILE A 276 6.97 -2.29 16.58
C ILE A 276 5.63 -2.79 17.10
N THR A 277 5.67 -3.66 18.10
CA THR A 277 4.45 -4.26 18.66
C THR A 277 4.33 -4.05 20.16
N PHE A 278 3.10 -3.93 20.66
CA PHE A 278 2.76 -3.97 22.07
C PHE A 278 1.48 -4.81 22.22
N THR A 279 1.45 -5.68 23.21
CA THR A 279 0.29 -6.53 23.48
C THR A 279 -0.09 -6.42 24.97
N ASP A 280 -1.33 -6.07 25.25
CA ASP A 280 -1.91 -6.20 26.59
C ASP A 280 -2.75 -7.47 26.63
N ALA A 281 -2.15 -8.56 27.13
CA ALA A 281 -2.82 -9.85 27.21
C ALA A 281 -4.07 -9.84 28.10
N LYS A 282 -4.15 -8.95 29.11
CA LYS A 282 -5.31 -8.89 30.01
C LYS A 282 -6.51 -8.25 29.34
N ARG A 283 -6.27 -7.32 28.42
CA ARG A 283 -7.30 -6.60 27.66
C ARG A 283 -7.48 -7.14 26.25
N GLY A 284 -6.66 -8.12 25.86
CA GLY A 284 -6.66 -8.69 24.52
C GLY A 284 -6.29 -7.67 23.45
N GLU A 285 -5.56 -6.61 23.79
CA GLU A 285 -5.16 -5.55 22.88
C GLU A 285 -3.87 -5.94 22.15
N HIS A 286 -3.78 -5.69 20.84
CA HIS A 286 -2.59 -5.93 20.03
C HIS A 286 -2.32 -4.72 19.14
N PHE A 287 -1.25 -3.99 19.41
CA PHE A 287 -0.93 -2.76 18.71
C PHE A 287 0.25 -2.97 17.78
N CYS A 288 0.10 -2.58 16.51
CA CYS A 288 1.10 -2.76 15.48
C CYS A 288 1.49 -1.43 14.86
N LYS A 289 2.79 -1.28 14.55
CA LYS A 289 3.28 -0.29 13.58
C LYS A 289 3.86 -1.06 12.41
N VAL A 290 3.21 -0.98 11.26
CA VAL A 290 3.47 -1.82 10.09
C VAL A 290 3.62 -0.97 8.83
N MET A 291 4.22 -1.58 7.82
CA MET A 291 4.28 -1.03 6.48
C MET A 291 2.90 -1.13 5.81
N SER A 292 2.56 -0.13 4.99
CA SER A 292 1.39 -0.16 4.12
C SER A 292 1.61 -1.09 2.90
N PRO A 293 0.56 -1.76 2.37
CA PRO A 293 0.61 -2.43 1.08
C PRO A 293 1.04 -1.49 -0.07
N TYR A 294 0.65 -0.21 -0.02
CA TYR A 294 1.05 0.79 -1.01
C TYR A 294 2.56 1.08 -0.95
N ARG A 295 3.16 1.13 0.26
CA ARG A 295 4.62 1.26 0.40
C ARG A 295 5.36 0.04 -0.18
N ALA A 296 4.81 -1.16 -0.01
CA ALA A 296 5.36 -2.36 -0.65
C ALA A 296 5.24 -2.28 -2.18
N MET A 297 4.12 -1.76 -2.70
CA MET A 297 3.89 -1.56 -4.14
C MET A 297 4.91 -0.61 -4.76
N GLU A 298 5.19 0.53 -4.13
CA GLU A 298 6.25 1.45 -4.56
C GLU A 298 7.62 0.75 -4.62
N TRP A 299 7.92 -0.06 -3.60
CA TRP A 299 9.19 -0.79 -3.54
C TRP A 299 9.32 -1.79 -4.69
N ILE A 300 8.29 -2.61 -4.92
CA ILE A 300 8.25 -3.61 -6.00
C ILE A 300 8.46 -2.96 -7.37
N ASN A 301 7.83 -1.80 -7.60
CA ASN A 301 7.79 -1.19 -8.93
C ASN A 301 8.97 -0.25 -9.21
N ILE A 302 9.52 0.40 -8.18
CA ILE A 302 10.46 1.52 -8.36
C ILE A 302 11.70 1.37 -7.48
N ASP A 303 11.55 1.45 -6.15
CA ASP A 303 12.69 1.63 -5.24
C ASP A 303 13.65 0.41 -5.22
N SER A 304 13.11 -0.80 -5.40
CA SER A 304 13.92 -2.04 -5.47
C SER A 304 14.84 -2.10 -6.69
N LEU A 305 14.51 -1.38 -7.77
CA LEU A 305 15.20 -1.44 -9.06
C LEU A 305 16.33 -0.41 -9.20
N ARG A 306 16.44 0.52 -8.25
CA ARG A 306 17.52 1.50 -8.21
C ARG A 306 18.82 0.83 -7.77
N LYS A 307 19.97 1.27 -8.29
CA LYS A 307 21.28 0.82 -7.79
C LYS A 307 21.48 1.32 -6.35
N PHE A 308 21.98 0.43 -5.48
CA PHE A 308 22.30 0.85 -4.10
C PHE A 308 23.56 1.72 -4.18
N PRO A 309 23.57 2.92 -3.56
CA PRO A 309 24.70 3.85 -3.64
C PRO A 309 25.97 3.34 -2.95
#